data_AF-A0A2V5WRN8-F1
#
_entry.id   AF-A0A2V5WRN8-F1
#
_cell.length_a   1.000
_cell.length_b   1.000
_cell.length_c   1.000
_cell.angle_alpha   90.00
_cell.angle_beta   90.00
_cell.angle_gamma   90.00
#
_symmetry.space_group_name_H-M   'P 1'
#
loop_
_entity.id
_entity.type
_entity.pdbx_description
1 polymer ?
#
loop_
_entity_poly.entity_id
_entity_poly.type
_entity_poly.pdbx_seq_one_letter_code
_entity_poly.pdbx_strand_id
1 'polypeptide(L)' 'TKPGSATLPFFGVVPEVVDDEGKPVPRNTGGKLVIRKPWPSMLRGIWGDPRRYKEVYWSEVKRSYFTGDGCRQDADGYY' A
#
# COMPACT_ATOMS: atom_id res chain seq x y z
N THR A 1 19.78 8.22 5.68
CA THR A 1 18.80 7.24 6.20
C THR A 1 18.22 7.79 7.50
N LYS A 2 17.03 7.35 7.92
CA LYS A 2 16.41 7.79 9.18
C LYS A 2 16.08 6.56 10.04
N PRO A 3 16.54 6.46 11.29
CA PRO A 3 16.21 5.33 12.15
C PRO A 3 14.70 5.15 12.28
N GLY A 4 14.20 3.94 12.02
CA GLY A 4 12.76 3.62 12.07
C GLY A 4 11.97 3.90 10.79
N SER A 5 12.58 4.42 9.72
CA SER A 5 11.92 4.56 8.40
C SER A 5 12.36 3.45 7.44
N ALA A 6 11.40 2.96 6.65
CA ALA A 6 11.66 2.03 5.54
C ALA A 6 12.23 2.74 4.30
N THR A 7 12.26 4.08 4.31
CA THR A 7 12.84 4.95 3.29
C THR A 7 12.06 4.98 1.97
N LEU A 8 12.70 4.67 0.84
CA LEU A 8 12.13 4.76 -0.49
C LEU A 8 11.67 3.40 -1.01
N PRO A 9 10.65 3.34 -1.89
CA PRO A 9 10.21 2.09 -2.48
C PRO A 9 11.28 1.44 -3.35
N PHE A 10 11.25 0.12 -3.41
CA PHE A 10 12.07 -0.65 -4.35
C PHE A 10 11.54 -0.54 -5.79
N PHE A 11 12.36 -0.91 -6.77
CA PHE A 11 11.97 -0.83 -8.18
C PHE A 11 10.73 -1.67 -8.50
N GLY A 12 9.79 -1.07 -9.23
CA GLY A 12 8.50 -1.68 -9.57
C GLY A 12 7.43 -1.60 -8.48
N VAL A 13 7.77 -1.13 -7.28
CA VAL A 13 6.81 -0.90 -6.19
C VAL A 13 6.33 0.55 -6.24
N VAL A 14 5.02 0.75 -6.34
CA VAL A 14 4.40 2.08 -6.42
C VAL A 14 3.46 2.26 -5.23
N PRO A 15 4.00 2.62 -4.05
CA PRO A 15 3.18 2.84 -2.85
C PRO A 15 2.48 4.20 -2.93
N GLU A 16 1.36 4.32 -2.23
CA GLU A 16 0.70 5.58 -1.93
C GLU A 16 0.04 5.48 -0.55
N VAL A 17 -0.02 6.61 0.17
CA VAL A 17 -0.75 6.71 1.44
C VAL A 17 -2.11 7.34 1.15
N VAL A 18 -3.19 6.68 1.58
CA VAL A 18 -4.56 7.10 1.29
C VAL A 18 -5.42 7.18 2.56
N ASP A 19 -6.51 7.92 2.48
CA ASP A 19 -7.55 7.98 3.51
C ASP A 19 -8.53 6.79 3.42
N ASP A 20 -9.58 6.81 4.26
CA ASP A 20 -10.63 5.78 4.27
C ASP A 20 -11.47 5.76 3.00
N GLU A 21 -11.50 6.86 2.24
CA GLU A 21 -12.17 6.94 0.94
C GLU A 21 -11.26 6.50 -0.22
N GLY A 22 -10.00 6.12 0.06
CA GLY A 22 -9.01 5.71 -0.93
C GLY A 22 -8.37 6.87 -1.70
N LYS A 23 -8.52 8.11 -1.22
CA LYS A 23 -7.91 9.31 -1.82
C LYS A 23 -6.52 9.56 -1.23
N PRO A 24 -5.55 10.04 -2.02
CA PRO A 24 -4.21 10.34 -1.52
C PRO A 24 -4.25 11.39 -0.40
N VAL A 25 -3.47 11.16 0.66
CA VAL A 25 -3.31 12.14 1.74
C VAL A 25 -2.08 13.02 1.53
N PRO A 26 -2.06 14.25 2.08
CA PRO A 26 -0.86 15.08 2.05
C PRO A 26 0.32 14.43 2.79
N ARG A 27 1.55 14.78 2.41
CA ARG A 27 2.76 14.38 3.14
C ARG A 27 2.70 14.79 4.61
N ASN A 28 3.41 14.05 5.44
CA ASN A 28 3.40 14.11 6.90
C ASN A 28 2.04 13.77 7.54
N THR A 29 1.09 13.23 6.77
CA THR A 29 -0.19 12.72 7.27
C THR A 29 -0.17 11.19 7.29
N GLY A 30 -0.73 10.60 8.33
CA GLY A 30 -0.91 9.15 8.42
C GLY A 30 -2.11 8.69 7.59
N GLY A 31 -2.02 7.48 7.05
CA GLY A 31 -3.11 6.84 6.33
C GLY A 31 -2.81 5.38 6.02
N LYS A 32 -3.62 4.78 5.16
CA LYS A 32 -3.48 3.39 4.72
C LYS A 32 -2.42 3.28 3.63
N LEU A 33 -1.54 2.30 3.74
CA LEU A 33 -0.58 1.98 2.69
C LEU A 33 -1.22 1.12 1.61
N VAL A 34 -1.18 1.59 0.37
CA VAL A 34 -1.63 0.82 -0.79
C VAL A 34 -0.55 0.75 -1.86
N ILE A 35 -0.57 -0.33 -2.65
CA ILE A 35 0.26 -0.46 -3.85
C ILE A 35 -0.61 -0.29 -5.09
N ARG A 36 -0.30 0.72 -5.91
CA ARG A 36 -1.12 1.11 -7.08
C ARG A 36 -0.92 0.23 -8.31
N LYS A 37 0.16 -0.56 -8.37
CA LYS A 37 0.49 -1.44 -9.51
C LYS A 37 0.95 -2.82 -9.04
N PRO A 38 0.54 -3.91 -9.71
CA PRO A 38 1.11 -5.24 -9.47
C PRO A 38 2.62 -5.26 -9.69
N TRP A 39 3.33 -6.10 -8.93
CA TRP A 39 4.77 -6.33 -9.07
C TRP A 39 5.06 -7.82 -9.32
N PRO A 40 6.26 -8.21 -9.80
CA PRO A 40 6.54 -9.56 -10.27
C PRO A 40 6.25 -10.68 -9.25
N SER A 41 6.59 -10.44 -7.98
CA SER A 41 6.43 -11.38 -6.86
C SER A 41 5.12 -11.22 -6.08
N MET A 42 4.17 -10.46 -6.60
CA MET A 42 2.86 -10.26 -5.95
C MET A 42 2.11 -11.58 -5.79
N LEU A 43 1.44 -11.75 -4.64
CA LEU A 43 0.52 -12.85 -4.39
C LEU A 43 -0.47 -12.99 -5.56
N ARG A 44 -0.68 -14.23 -6.03
CA ARG A 44 -1.62 -14.54 -7.11
C ARG A 44 -3.02 -14.92 -6.62
N GLY A 45 -3.14 -15.28 -5.34
CA GLY A 45 -4.38 -15.73 -4.74
C GLY A 45 -4.13 -16.39 -3.38
N ILE A 46 -5.22 -16.85 -2.76
CA ILE A 46 -5.19 -17.73 -1.59
C ILE A 46 -5.62 -19.12 -2.07
N TRP A 47 -4.85 -20.14 -1.71
CA TRP A 47 -5.13 -21.52 -2.12
C TRP A 47 -6.52 -21.97 -1.64
N GLY A 48 -7.34 -22.47 -2.57
CA GLY A 48 -8.71 -22.90 -2.27
C GLY A 48 -9.71 -21.77 -1.97
N ASP A 49 -9.29 -20.50 -1.95
CA ASP A 49 -10.17 -19.37 -1.58
C ASP A 49 -9.86 -18.09 -2.39
N PRO A 50 -10.21 -18.07 -3.69
CA PRO A 50 -10.02 -16.89 -4.53
C PRO A 50 -10.89 -15.69 -4.12
N ARG A 51 -11.97 -15.93 -3.37
CA ARG A 51 -12.88 -14.88 -2.88
C ARG A 51 -12.22 -14.09 -1.78
N ARG A 52 -11.64 -14.77 -0.78
CA ARG A 52 -10.91 -14.13 0.31
C ARG A 52 -9.74 -13.29 -0.16
N TYR A 53 -9.03 -13.69 -1.22
CA TYR A 53 -7.97 -12.87 -1.79
C TYR A 53 -8.48 -11.50 -2.27
N LYS A 54 -9.63 -11.47 -2.95
CA LYS A 54 -10.26 -10.22 -3.41
C LYS A 54 -10.79 -9.40 -2.24
N GLU A 55 -11.48 -10.04 -1.31
CA GLU A 55 -12.05 -9.38 -0.14
C GLU A 55 -10.97 -8.73 0.72
N VAL A 56 -9.87 -9.44 1.03
CA VAL A 56 -8.83 -8.93 1.92
C VAL A 56 -7.98 -7.84 1.26
N TYR A 57 -7.56 -8.03 0.01
CA TYR A 57 -6.53 -7.17 -0.58
C TYR A 57 -7.04 -6.13 -1.59
N TRP A 58 -8.26 -6.29 -2.11
CA TRP A 58 -8.74 -5.51 -3.26
C TRP A 58 -10.11 -4.84 -3.06
N SER A 59 -10.79 -5.09 -1.93
CA SER A 59 -12.13 -4.57 -1.67
C SER A 59 -12.12 -3.18 -1.02
N GLU A 60 -11.13 -2.92 -0.17
CA GLU A 60 -11.10 -1.72 0.67
C GLU A 60 -10.75 -0.45 -0.14
N VAL A 61 -9.68 -0.51 -0.95
CA VAL A 61 -9.28 0.59 -1.82
C VAL A 61 -9.40 0.16 -3.27
N LYS A 62 -10.35 0.77 -3.98
CA LYS A 62 -10.67 0.41 -5.37
C LYS A 62 -9.42 0.48 -6.27
N ARG A 63 -9.19 -0.59 -7.04
CA ARG A 63 -8.08 -0.75 -8.00
C ARG A 63 -6.69 -0.65 -7.35
N SER A 64 -6.56 -1.01 -6.08
CA SER A 64 -5.26 -1.01 -5.40
C SER A 64 -5.15 -2.21 -4.47
N TYR A 65 -3.92 -2.65 -4.26
CA TYR A 65 -3.62 -3.69 -3.28
C TYR A 65 -3.44 -3.04 -1.92
N PHE A 66 -4.31 -3.34 -0.97
CA PHE A 66 -4.17 -2.89 0.41
C PHE A 66 -3.21 -3.80 1.17
N THR A 67 -2.20 -3.24 1.85
CA THR A 67 -1.21 -4.06 2.56
C THR A 67 -1.68 -4.50 3.95
N GLY A 68 -2.68 -3.82 4.52
CA GLY A 68 -3.06 -3.97 5.92
C GLY A 68 -2.34 -3.01 6.87
N ASP A 69 -1.40 -2.21 6.37
CA ASP A 69 -0.57 -1.33 7.19
C ASP A 69 -1.03 0.13 7.17
N GLY A 70 -0.78 0.81 8.29
CA GLY A 70 -0.74 2.26 8.36
C GLY A 70 0.66 2.77 8.01
N CYS A 71 0.74 3.87 7.26
CA CYS A 71 2.00 4.50 6.86
C CYS A 71 1.86 6.03 6.86
N ARG A 72 3.00 6.72 6.92
CA ARG A 72 3.11 8.16 6.73
C ARG A 72 4.31 8.44 5.83
N GLN A 73 4.06 9.05 4.68
CA GLN A 73 5.15 9.59 3.87
C GLN A 73 5.60 10.94 4.42
N ASP A 74 6.88 11.07 4.80
CA ASP A 74 7.42 12.31 5.34
C ASP A 74 7.78 13.35 4.26
N ALA A 75 8.30 14.51 4.68
CA ALA A 75 8.68 15.60 3.78
C ALA A 75 9.74 15.20 2.74
N ASP A 76 10.67 14.31 3.10
CA ASP A 76 11.74 13.82 2.22
C ASP A 76 11.26 12.68 1.31
N GLY A 77 9.98 12.32 1.41
CA GLY A 77 9.34 11.26 0.62
C GLY A 77 9.56 9.87 1.20
N TYR A 78 10.07 9.76 2.43
CA TYR A 78 10.34 8.48 3.08
C TYR A 78 9.06 7.93 3.70
N TYR A 79 8.87 6.61 3.56
CA TYR A 79 7.73 5.87 4.09
C TYR A 79 8.05 5.18 5.43
#